data_AF-D0LFQ5-F1
#
_entry.id   AF-D0LFQ5-F1
#
_cell.length_a   1.000
_cell.length_b   1.000
_cell.length_c   1.000
_cell.angle_alpha   90.00
_cell.angle_beta   90.00
_cell.angle_gamma   90.00
#
_symmetry.space_group_name_H-M   'P 1'
#
loop_
_entity.id
_entity.type
_entity.pdbx_description
1 polymer ?
#
loop_
_entity_poly.entity_id
_entity_poly.type
_entity_poly.pdbx_seq_one_letter_code
_entity_poly.pdbx_strand_id
1 'polypeptide(L)'
;MRILAYALSAFMGFALVACSSSRSPRCKQICQQESKCIRELGRVDMHFDEAECIAACTVLDRDGEGRRIVDEHAQCVSSAAGECSTLLRCR
;
A
#
# COMPACT_ATOMS: atom_id res chain seq x y z
N MET A 1 63.19 -1.94 -0.01
CA MET A 1 62.01 -1.25 -0.58
C MET A 1 60.77 -1.87 0.05
N ARG A 2 60.22 -1.23 1.08
CA ARG A 2 59.01 -1.66 1.79
C ARG A 2 57.92 -0.66 1.44
N ILE A 3 57.01 -1.01 0.54
CA ILE A 3 55.82 -0.22 0.24
C ILE A 3 54.62 -1.03 0.75
N LEU A 4 54.20 -0.65 1.96
CA LEU A 4 52.83 -0.53 2.47
C LEU A 4 51.76 -1.04 1.47
N ALA A 5 51.16 -2.21 1.68
CA ALA A 5 49.93 -2.37 2.47
C ALA A 5 48.88 -1.29 2.16
N TYR A 6 47.91 -1.59 1.28
CA TYR A 6 46.49 -1.23 1.44
C TYR A 6 45.67 -2.09 0.47
N ALA A 7 45.09 -3.17 1.00
CA ALA A 7 43.95 -3.82 0.41
C ALA A 7 42.74 -2.90 0.57
N LEU A 8 42.12 -2.47 -0.52
CA LEU A 8 40.80 -1.83 -0.49
C LEU A 8 39.99 -2.31 -1.69
N SER A 9 39.23 -3.36 -1.40
CA SER A 9 38.16 -3.95 -2.17
C SER A 9 37.19 -2.88 -2.67
N ALA A 10 37.12 -2.67 -3.99
CA ALA A 10 36.08 -1.88 -4.62
C ALA A 10 34.78 -2.71 -4.63
N PHE A 11 34.10 -2.75 -3.48
CA PHE A 11 32.70 -3.18 -3.38
C PHE A 11 31.84 -2.14 -4.11
N MET A 12 31.57 -2.41 -5.39
CA MET A 12 30.66 -1.62 -6.21
C MET A 12 29.25 -1.80 -5.64
N GLY A 13 28.82 -0.82 -4.84
CA GLY A 13 27.53 -0.80 -4.17
C GLY A 13 26.40 -0.84 -5.19
N PHE A 14 25.63 -1.92 -5.17
CA PHE A 14 24.29 -1.92 -5.71
C PHE A 14 23.50 -0.84 -4.95
N ALA A 15 23.22 0.27 -5.63
CA ALA A 15 22.16 1.17 -5.22
C ALA A 15 20.87 0.34 -5.23
N LEU A 16 20.49 -0.17 -4.06
CA LEU A 16 19.13 -0.58 -3.80
C LEU A 16 18.28 0.65 -4.09
N VAL A 17 17.69 0.69 -5.28
CA VAL A 17 16.47 1.42 -5.52
C VAL A 17 15.49 0.80 -4.54
N ALA A 18 15.48 1.32 -3.32
CA ALA A 18 14.35 1.21 -2.44
C ALA A 18 13.22 1.86 -3.24
N CYS A 19 12.48 1.04 -3.99
CA CYS A 19 11.12 1.33 -4.37
C CYS A 19 10.38 1.52 -3.04
N SER A 20 10.53 2.71 -2.44
CA SER A 20 9.66 3.16 -1.38
C SER A 20 8.33 3.37 -2.08
N SER A 21 7.54 2.30 -2.17
CA SER A 21 6.09 2.41 -2.27
C SER A 21 5.72 3.49 -1.27
N SER A 22 5.34 4.67 -1.76
CA SER A 22 5.01 5.80 -0.90
C SER A 22 3.90 5.29 -0.03
N ARG A 23 4.19 4.99 1.23
CA ARG A 23 3.22 4.31 2.08
C ARG A 23 2.22 5.36 2.54
N SER A 24 1.20 5.65 1.75
CA SER A 24 0.07 6.47 2.21
C SER A 24 -0.57 5.71 3.38
N PRO A 25 -0.47 6.19 4.64
CA PRO A 25 -0.99 5.46 5.80
C PRO A 25 -2.50 5.26 5.70
N ARG A 26 -3.19 6.22 5.08
CA ARG A 26 -4.62 6.14 4.80
C ARG A 26 -4.95 5.01 3.82
N CYS A 27 -4.28 4.94 2.67
CA CYS A 27 -4.49 3.87 1.71
C CYS A 27 -4.21 2.49 2.34
N LYS A 28 -3.17 2.39 3.15
CA LYS A 28 -2.89 1.17 3.92
C LYS A 28 -4.06 0.79 4.82
N GLN A 29 -4.60 1.73 5.58
CA GLN A 29 -5.72 1.47 6.48
C GLN A 29 -6.98 1.00 5.72
N ILE A 30 -7.34 1.68 4.63
CA ILE A 30 -8.51 1.32 3.80
C ILE A 30 -8.37 -0.11 3.27
N CYS A 31 -7.27 -0.38 2.56
CA CYS A 31 -7.04 -1.69 1.93
C CYS A 31 -6.93 -2.82 2.97
N GLN A 32 -6.42 -2.53 4.17
CA GLN A 32 -6.38 -3.51 5.27
C GLN A 32 -7.76 -3.86 5.82
N GLN A 33 -8.66 -2.88 5.91
CA GLN A 33 -10.03 -3.13 6.36
C GLN A 33 -10.80 -3.94 5.31
N GLU A 34 -10.63 -3.62 4.02
CA GLU A 34 -11.21 -4.40 2.92
C GLU A 34 -10.69 -5.83 2.89
N SER A 35 -9.36 -6.01 2.97
CA SER A 35 -8.74 -7.34 2.97
C SER A 35 -9.21 -8.17 4.16
N LYS A 36 -9.35 -7.54 5.34
CA LYS A 36 -9.93 -8.17 6.53
C LYS A 36 -11.37 -8.60 6.28
N CYS A 37 -12.22 -7.73 5.73
CA CYS A 37 -13.63 -8.03 5.53
C CYS A 37 -13.90 -9.09 4.47
N ILE A 38 -13.10 -9.15 3.41
CA ILE A 38 -13.16 -10.22 2.41
C ILE A 38 -12.84 -11.57 3.06
N ARG A 39 -11.80 -11.63 3.90
CA ARG A 39 -11.44 -12.84 4.64
C ARG A 39 -12.52 -13.24 5.65
N GLU A 40 -13.06 -12.28 6.40
CA GLU A 40 -14.06 -12.51 7.45
C GLU A 40 -15.39 -13.05 6.88
N LEU A 41 -15.83 -12.50 5.75
CA LEU A 41 -17.06 -12.94 5.08
C LEU A 41 -16.87 -14.17 4.19
N GLY A 42 -15.65 -14.71 4.11
CA GLY A 42 -15.34 -15.87 3.25
C GLY A 42 -15.64 -15.61 1.77
N ARG A 43 -15.43 -14.38 1.29
CA ARG A 43 -15.67 -13.97 -0.10
C ARG A 43 -14.54 -14.45 -1.01
N VAL A 44 -14.45 -15.76 -1.20
CA VAL A 44 -13.43 -16.41 -2.04
C VAL A 44 -13.55 -16.01 -3.52
N ASP A 45 -14.74 -15.56 -3.93
CA ASP A 45 -15.01 -14.99 -5.25
C ASP A 45 -14.34 -13.63 -5.47
N MET A 46 -13.99 -12.92 -4.39
CA MET A 46 -13.32 -11.62 -4.46
C MET A 46 -11.81 -11.79 -4.33
N HIS A 47 -11.11 -11.89 -5.46
CA HIS A 47 -9.66 -11.76 -5.46
C HIS A 47 -9.26 -10.35 -4.99
N PHE A 48 -8.42 -10.28 -3.97
CA PHE A 48 -7.96 -9.02 -3.39
C PHE A 48 -6.50 -9.13 -2.96
N ASP A 49 -5.65 -8.36 -3.62
CA ASP A 49 -4.26 -8.15 -3.22
C ASP A 49 -4.16 -6.81 -2.47
N GLU A 50 -3.83 -6.88 -1.19
CA GLU A 50 -3.66 -5.69 -0.34
C GLU A 50 -2.52 -4.79 -0.83
N ALA A 51 -1.42 -5.36 -1.33
CA ALA A 51 -0.29 -4.59 -1.81
C ALA A 51 -0.65 -3.86 -3.12
N GLU A 52 -1.37 -4.52 -4.02
CA GLU A 52 -1.88 -3.90 -5.25
C GLU A 52 -2.88 -2.78 -4.94
N CYS A 53 -3.82 -3.01 -4.02
CA CYS A 53 -4.76 -1.98 -3.56
C CYS A 53 -4.03 -0.75 -3.02
N ILE A 54 -3.01 -0.93 -2.17
CA ILE A 54 -2.24 0.18 -1.58
C ILE A 54 -1.51 0.95 -2.68
N ALA A 55 -0.90 0.25 -3.64
CA ALA A 55 -0.20 0.88 -4.75
C ALA A 55 -1.15 1.73 -5.61
N ALA A 56 -2.30 1.18 -6.01
CA ALA A 56 -3.30 1.86 -6.82
C ALA A 56 -3.91 3.06 -6.08
N CYS A 57 -4.34 2.88 -4.83
CA CYS A 57 -4.85 3.96 -3.99
C CYS A 57 -3.83 5.09 -3.86
N THR A 58 -2.55 4.77 -3.66
CA THR A 58 -1.54 5.81 -3.49
C THR A 58 -1.26 6.58 -4.78
N VAL A 59 -1.37 5.94 -5.95
CA VAL A 59 -1.28 6.65 -7.24
C VAL A 59 -2.42 7.65 -7.36
N LEU A 60 -3.66 7.26 -7.03
CA LEU A 60 -4.82 8.15 -7.06
C LEU A 60 -4.70 9.30 -6.06
N ASP A 61 -4.26 9.02 -4.84
CA ASP A 61 -4.16 10.00 -3.74
C ASP A 61 -3.20 11.16 -4.05
N ARG A 62 -2.28 10.97 -5.01
CA ARG A 62 -1.32 12.00 -5.44
C ARG A 62 -1.93 13.06 -6.37
N ASP A 63 -2.96 12.70 -7.13
CA ASP A 63 -3.64 13.61 -8.06
C ASP A 63 -4.85 14.29 -7.40
N GLY A 64 -5.23 15.49 -7.86
CA GLY A 64 -6.34 16.25 -7.26
C GLY A 64 -7.69 15.55 -7.41
N GLU A 65 -7.98 15.02 -8.60
CA GLU A 65 -9.21 14.26 -8.84
C GLU A 65 -9.17 12.89 -8.15
N GLY A 66 -8.05 12.18 -8.29
CA GLY A 66 -7.85 10.89 -7.62
C GLY A 66 -7.94 10.98 -6.10
N ARG A 67 -7.41 12.04 -5.48
CA ARG A 67 -7.53 12.27 -4.04
C ARG A 67 -8.97 12.44 -3.59
N ARG A 68 -9.80 13.13 -4.38
CA ARG A 68 -11.23 13.28 -4.10
C ARG A 68 -11.93 11.91 -4.06
N ILE A 69 -11.59 11.02 -4.99
CA ILE A 69 -12.10 9.63 -5.01
C ILE A 69 -11.65 8.87 -3.76
N VAL A 70 -10.37 8.98 -3.38
CA VAL A 70 -9.86 8.33 -2.17
C VAL A 70 -10.52 8.93 -0.90
N ASP A 71 -10.81 10.23 -0.87
CA ASP A 71 -11.54 10.88 0.23
C ASP A 71 -12.97 10.34 0.37
N GLU A 72 -13.70 10.24 -0.73
CA GLU A 72 -15.06 9.68 -0.76
C GLU A 72 -15.07 8.21 -0.31
N HIS A 73 -14.12 7.42 -0.81
CA HIS A 73 -13.98 6.02 -0.42
C HIS A 73 -13.66 5.89 1.07
N ALA A 74 -12.70 6.69 1.58
CA ALA A 74 -12.37 6.72 3.01
C ALA A 74 -13.58 7.07 3.88
N GLN A 75 -14.40 8.03 3.44
CA GLN A 75 -15.63 8.40 4.13
C GLN A 75 -16.63 7.25 4.15
N CYS A 76 -16.86 6.58 3.02
CA CYS A 76 -17.75 5.42 2.94
C CYS A 76 -17.29 4.30 3.89
N VAL A 77 -16.01 3.93 3.82
CA VAL A 77 -15.40 2.89 4.66
C VAL A 77 -15.52 3.25 6.15
N SER A 78 -15.27 4.51 6.53
CA SER A 78 -15.42 4.96 7.91
C SER A 78 -16.88 4.93 8.39
N SER A 79 -17.84 5.21 7.50
CA SER A 79 -19.27 5.23 7.80
C SER A 79 -19.86 3.82 7.96
N ALA A 80 -19.20 2.80 7.43
CA ALA A 80 -19.60 1.41 7.60
C ALA A 80 -19.43 0.90 9.05
N ALA A 81 -18.87 1.69 9.97
CA ALA A 81 -18.72 1.38 11.39
C ALA A 81 -18.05 0.01 11.68
N GLY A 82 -17.22 -0.47 10.74
CA GLY A 82 -16.56 -1.77 10.82
C GLY A 82 -17.44 -2.98 10.45
N GLU A 83 -18.68 -2.79 10.02
CA GLU A 83 -19.53 -3.87 9.52
C GLU A 83 -19.08 -4.29 8.11
N CYS A 84 -18.53 -5.49 8.00
CA CYS A 84 -17.93 -5.93 6.74
C CYS A 84 -18.91 -6.05 5.57
N SER A 85 -20.18 -6.38 5.82
CA SER A 85 -21.21 -6.42 4.78
C SER A 85 -21.53 -5.03 4.21
N THR A 86 -21.37 -4.00 5.03
CA THR A 86 -21.57 -2.59 4.67
C THR A 86 -20.31 -2.00 4.04
N LEU A 87 -19.13 -2.31 4.62
CA LEU A 87 -17.83 -1.83 4.14
C LEU A 87 -17.54 -2.27 2.70
N LEU A 88 -17.82 -3.54 2.37
CA LEU A 88 -17.57 -4.05 1.01
C LEU A 88 -18.52 -3.47 -0.05
N ARG A 89 -19.51 -2.65 0.30
CA ARG A 89 -20.33 -1.90 -0.65
C ARG A 89 -19.69 -0.58 -1.09
N CYS A 90 -18.63 -0.14 -0.41
CA CYS A 90 -17.88 1.07 -0.76
C CYS A 90 -16.94 0.86 -1.96
N ARG A 91 -16.70 -0.40 -2.33
CA ARG A 91 -15.76 -0.82 -3.37
C ARG A 91 -16.36 -0.76 -4.77
#